data_AF-F9VXK5-F1
#
_entry.id   AF-F9VXK5-F1
#
_cell.length_a   1.000
_cell.length_b   1.000
_cell.length_c   1.000
_cell.angle_alpha   90.00
_cell.angle_beta   90.00
_cell.angle_gamma   90.00
#
_symmetry.space_group_name_H-M   'P 1'
#
loop_
_entity.id
_entity.type
_entity.pdbx_description
1 polymer ?
#
loop_
_entity_poly.entity_id
_entity_poly.type
_entity_poly.pdbx_seq_one_letter_code
_entity_poly.pdbx_strand_id
1 'polypeptide(L)'
;MQTLLLYLLIMALVAGAVFAIVWFVFGRGEELPPVEPGTTLTRLPTVGISGDDVRALRFMQTFRGYKQSEVDWALARLAREVDDLRTVIARLRERESGTGVTPGTTGVPDVAAEGVDNPENGRDQAVYDDQDPNPASREAGPSTAIDR
;
A
#
# COMPACT_ATOMS: atom_id res chain seq x y z
N MET A 1 8.07 67.26 21.00
CA MET A 1 6.94 66.30 20.96
C MET A 1 6.22 66.27 19.61
N GLN A 2 5.78 67.43 19.08
CA GLN A 2 5.10 67.50 17.76
C GLN A 2 5.90 66.86 16.59
N THR A 3 7.21 67.13 16.53
CA THR A 3 8.10 66.60 15.47
C THR A 3 8.24 65.09 15.54
N LEU A 4 8.30 64.51 16.74
CA LEU A 4 8.34 63.06 16.96
C LEU A 4 7.05 62.39 16.45
N LEU A 5 5.89 62.98 16.77
CA LEU A 5 4.60 62.49 16.28
C LEU A 5 4.51 62.54 14.75
N LEU A 6 5.01 63.63 14.15
CA LEU A 6 5.06 63.76 12.69
C LEU A 6 5.95 62.69 12.05
N TYR A 7 7.13 62.41 12.61
CA TYR A 7 8.00 61.35 12.10
C TYR A 7 7.36 59.96 12.23
N LEU A 8 6.70 59.66 13.35
CA LEU A 8 6.01 58.38 13.52
C LEU A 8 4.85 58.22 12.53
N LEU A 9 4.08 59.28 12.27
CA LEU A 9 3.02 59.28 11.28
C LEU A 9 3.57 59.00 9.88
N ILE A 10 4.64 59.71 9.49
CA ILE A 10 5.29 59.52 8.20
C ILE A 10 5.85 58.09 8.09
N MET A 11 6.49 57.58 9.14
CA MET A 11 7.03 56.22 9.17
C MET A 11 5.93 55.18 9.02
N ALA A 12 4.81 55.33 9.72
CA ALA A 12 3.66 54.44 9.60
C ALA A 12 3.05 54.49 8.20
N LEU A 13 2.96 55.67 7.59
CA LEU A 13 2.47 55.84 6.22
C LEU A 13 3.41 55.16 5.22
N VAL A 14 4.72 55.35 5.35
CA VAL A 14 5.72 54.69 4.51
C VAL A 14 5.68 53.18 4.69
N ALA A 15 5.62 52.69 5.93
CA ALA A 15 5.52 51.27 6.23
C ALA A 15 4.24 50.66 5.64
N GLY A 16 3.11 51.35 5.78
CA GLY A 16 1.82 50.94 5.19
C GLY A 16 1.84 50.95 3.67
N ALA A 17 2.47 51.94 3.04
CA ALA A 17 2.63 52.02 1.59
C ALA A 17 3.52 50.88 1.06
N VAL A 18 4.67 50.63 1.70
CA VAL A 18 5.56 49.50 1.36
C VAL A 18 4.82 48.18 1.55
N PHE A 19 4.11 48.02 2.67
CA PHE A 19 3.29 46.83 2.93
C PHE A 19 2.22 46.63 1.85
N ALA A 20 1.51 47.69 1.44
CA ALA A 20 0.51 47.63 0.39
C ALA A 20 1.12 47.25 -0.97
N ILE A 21 2.30 47.78 -1.30
CA ILE A 21 3.04 47.41 -2.52
C ILE A 21 3.44 45.95 -2.48
N VAL A 22 4.06 45.49 -1.40
CA VAL A 22 4.47 44.09 -1.24
C VAL A 22 3.25 43.17 -1.27
N TRP A 23 2.16 43.53 -0.58
CA TRP A 23 0.92 42.77 -0.59
C TRP A 23 0.26 42.76 -1.98
N PHE A 24 0.33 43.83 -2.75
CA PHE A 24 -0.21 43.85 -4.11
C PHE A 24 0.63 43.02 -5.09
N VAL A 25 1.96 43.04 -4.91
CA VAL A 25 2.93 42.32 -5.76
C VAL A 25 2.97 40.82 -5.44
N PHE A 26 3.01 40.46 -4.15
CA PHE A 26 3.16 39.08 -3.67
C PHE A 26 1.86 38.47 -3.12
N GLY A 27 0.89 39.28 -2.71
CA GLY A 27 -0.39 38.84 -2.12
C GLY A 27 -1.51 38.61 -3.14
N ARG A 28 -1.34 39.03 -4.39
CA ARG A 28 -2.00 38.40 -5.55
C ARG A 28 -1.24 37.14 -5.92
N GLY A 29 -0.96 36.31 -4.90
CA GLY A 29 -0.07 35.16 -4.93
C GLY A 29 -0.12 34.53 -6.29
N GLU A 30 1.06 34.34 -6.90
CA GLU A 30 1.24 33.76 -8.22
C GLU A 30 -0.03 33.03 -8.59
N GLU A 31 -0.72 33.53 -9.62
CA GLU A 31 -1.81 32.84 -10.27
C GLU A 31 -1.16 31.58 -10.83
N LEU A 32 -0.90 30.65 -9.91
CA LEU A 32 -0.30 29.36 -10.11
C LEU A 32 -1.30 28.78 -11.07
N PRO A 33 -0.93 28.61 -12.35
CA PRO A 33 -1.85 28.09 -13.35
C PRO A 33 -2.52 26.91 -12.68
N PRO A 34 -3.85 26.93 -12.57
CA PRO A 34 -4.60 26.10 -11.62
C PRO A 34 -3.99 24.71 -11.68
N VAL A 35 -3.22 24.34 -10.64
CA VAL A 35 -2.54 23.05 -10.63
C VAL A 35 -3.66 22.07 -10.82
N GLU A 36 -3.67 21.38 -11.98
CA GLU A 36 -4.78 20.51 -12.38
C GLU A 36 -5.24 19.77 -11.12
N PRO A 37 -6.50 19.94 -10.69
CA PRO A 37 -7.01 19.28 -9.50
C PRO A 37 -6.87 17.77 -9.75
N GLY A 38 -5.81 17.16 -9.21
CA GLY A 38 -5.42 15.81 -9.61
C GLY A 38 -3.92 15.52 -9.61
N THR A 39 -3.03 16.52 -9.57
CA THR A 39 -1.60 16.27 -9.38
C THR A 39 -1.26 16.10 -7.90
N THR A 40 -1.92 15.14 -7.26
CA THR A 40 -1.42 14.66 -5.97
C THR A 40 -0.06 14.03 -6.24
N LEU A 41 1.00 14.50 -5.58
CA LEU A 41 2.36 13.93 -5.59
C LEU A 41 2.43 12.43 -5.19
N THR A 42 1.27 11.81 -4.97
CA THR A 42 0.96 10.39 -4.88
C THR A 42 1.24 9.68 -6.22
N ARG A 43 2.49 9.69 -6.68
CA ARG A 43 2.89 8.91 -7.84
C ARG A 43 3.21 7.49 -7.39
N LEU A 44 2.19 6.63 -7.38
CA LEU A 44 2.42 5.21 -7.21
C LEU A 44 2.90 4.62 -8.56
N PRO A 45 3.95 3.76 -8.59
CA PRO A 45 4.39 3.12 -9.83
C PRO A 45 3.23 2.38 -10.51
N THR A 46 3.07 2.54 -11.83
CA THR A 46 1.96 1.95 -12.60
C THR A 46 1.99 0.42 -12.58
N VAL A 47 3.16 -0.17 -12.32
CA VAL A 47 3.41 -1.60 -12.19
C VAL A 47 4.49 -1.77 -11.12
N GLY A 48 4.43 -2.85 -10.34
CA GLY A 48 5.55 -3.19 -9.45
C GLY A 48 5.47 -2.58 -8.05
N ILE A 49 4.30 -2.13 -7.60
CA ILE A 49 4.10 -1.53 -6.27
C ILE A 49 4.65 -2.46 -5.17
N SER A 50 5.56 -1.92 -4.35
CA SER A 50 6.10 -2.49 -3.11
C SER A 50 5.50 -1.79 -1.89
N GLY A 51 5.62 -2.39 -0.70
CA GLY A 51 5.22 -1.75 0.55
C GLY A 51 5.97 -0.45 0.82
N ASP A 52 7.21 -0.31 0.35
CA ASP A 52 7.97 0.94 0.47
C ASP A 52 7.35 2.09 -0.33
N ASP A 53 6.80 1.79 -1.52
CA ASP A 53 6.09 2.77 -2.34
C ASP A 53 4.82 3.26 -1.63
N VAL A 54 4.13 2.36 -0.92
CA VAL A 54 2.93 2.70 -0.13
C VAL A 54 3.30 3.58 1.07
N ARG A 55 4.42 3.30 1.74
CA ARG A 55 4.92 4.12 2.87
C ARG A 55 5.40 5.50 2.44
N ALA A 56 5.84 5.65 1.19
CA ALA A 56 6.30 6.91 0.63
C ALA A 56 5.16 7.85 0.17
N LEU A 57 3.90 7.40 0.20
CA LEU A 57 2.76 8.19 -0.24
C LEU A 57 2.55 9.43 0.64
N ARG A 58 2.36 10.58 -0.01
CA ARG A 58 2.01 11.84 0.64
C ARG A 58 0.67 12.36 0.13
N PHE A 59 -0.18 12.78 1.05
CA PHE A 59 -1.54 13.29 0.78
C PHE A 59 -1.64 14.76 1.21
N MET A 60 -2.46 15.55 0.51
CA MET A 60 -2.79 16.92 0.94
C MET A 60 -3.85 16.90 2.06
N GLN A 61 -3.77 17.85 3.00
CA GLN A 61 -4.70 17.96 4.11
C GLN A 61 -5.94 18.80 3.71
N THR A 62 -7.15 18.30 4.00
CA THR A 62 -8.41 19.02 3.77
C THR A 62 -9.19 19.17 5.08
N PHE A 63 -9.90 20.30 5.24
CA PHE A 63 -10.61 20.68 6.48
C PHE A 63 -11.75 19.71 6.88
N ARG A 64 -12.23 18.87 5.96
CA ARG A 64 -13.17 17.77 6.21
C ARG A 64 -12.58 16.41 5.81
N GLY A 65 -11.30 16.22 6.10
CA GLY A 65 -10.55 15.01 5.74
C GLY A 65 -10.79 13.84 6.69
N TYR A 66 -10.35 12.67 6.24
CA TYR A 66 -10.23 11.50 7.12
C TYR A 66 -9.22 11.78 8.24
N LYS A 67 -9.40 11.10 9.38
CA LYS A 67 -8.48 11.20 10.50
C LYS A 67 -7.11 10.64 10.08
N GLN A 68 -6.09 11.46 10.16
CA GLN A 68 -4.74 11.10 9.70
C GLN A 68 -4.24 9.79 10.34
N SER A 69 -4.50 9.57 11.64
CA SER A 69 -4.09 8.34 12.33
C SER A 69 -4.74 7.07 11.77
N GLU A 70 -5.99 7.13 11.29
CA GLU A 70 -6.67 5.97 10.71
C GLU A 70 -6.14 5.67 9.31
N VAL A 71 -5.86 6.73 8.54
CA VAL A 71 -5.23 6.62 7.23
C VAL A 71 -3.81 6.04 7.35
N ASP A 72 -3.01 6.54 8.28
CA ASP A 72 -1.64 6.05 8.53
C ASP A 72 -1.66 4.57 8.94
N TRP A 73 -2.61 4.18 9.79
CA TRP A 73 -2.79 2.78 10.17
C TRP A 73 -3.16 1.89 8.97
N ALA A 74 -4.11 2.34 8.14
CA ALA A 74 -4.55 1.62 6.96
C ALA A 74 -3.42 1.46 5.93
N LEU A 75 -2.64 2.51 5.68
CA LEU A 75 -1.49 2.47 4.78
C LEU A 75 -0.38 1.57 5.30
N ALA A 76 -0.10 1.58 6.60
CA ALA A 76 0.88 0.68 7.21
C ALA A 76 0.45 -0.79 7.09
N ARG A 77 -0.86 -1.08 7.21
CA ARG A 77 -1.40 -2.43 7.00
C ARG A 77 -1.30 -2.83 5.53
N LEU A 78 -1.67 -1.95 4.61
CA LEU A 78 -1.60 -2.19 3.17
C LEU A 78 -0.15 -2.45 2.72
N ALA A 79 0.80 -1.67 3.21
CA ALA A 79 2.22 -1.84 2.87
C ALA A 79 2.75 -3.24 3.24
N ARG A 80 2.36 -3.76 4.41
CA ARG A 80 2.74 -5.12 4.84
C ARG A 80 2.12 -6.19 3.93
N GLU A 81 0.83 -6.05 3.61
CA GLU A 81 0.13 -7.00 2.75
C GLU A 81 0.75 -7.08 1.35
N VAL A 82 1.15 -5.91 0.79
CA VAL A 82 1.84 -5.85 -0.51
C VAL A 82 3.18 -6.58 -0.46
N ASP A 83 3.97 -6.39 0.60
CA ASP A 83 5.26 -7.06 0.75
C ASP A 83 5.11 -8.58 0.91
N ASP A 84 4.11 -9.04 1.66
CA ASP A 84 3.79 -10.45 1.82
C ASP A 84 3.39 -11.07 0.47
N LEU A 85 2.48 -10.43 -0.26
CA LEU A 85 2.04 -10.90 -1.58
C LEU A 85 3.20 -10.95 -2.59
N ARG A 86 4.09 -9.94 -2.58
CA ARG A 86 5.29 -9.90 -3.41
C ARG A 86 6.25 -11.04 -3.09
N THR A 87 6.42 -11.34 -1.81
CA THR A 87 7.26 -12.46 -1.34
C THR A 87 6.72 -13.80 -1.83
N VAL A 88 5.40 -14.00 -1.77
CA VAL A 88 4.76 -15.22 -2.29
C VAL A 88 4.95 -15.34 -3.80
N ILE A 89 4.72 -14.26 -4.55
CA ILE A 89 4.92 -14.25 -6.01
C ILE A 89 6.38 -14.58 -6.37
N ALA A 90 7.35 -14.01 -5.65
CA ALA A 90 8.77 -14.29 -5.87
C ALA A 90 9.10 -15.78 -5.65
N ARG A 91 8.59 -16.39 -4.57
CA ARG A 91 8.78 -17.82 -4.28
C ARG A 91 8.14 -18.73 -5.33
N LEU A 92 6.96 -18.38 -5.83
CA LEU A 92 6.28 -19.14 -6.87
C LEU A 92 7.06 -19.08 -8.19
N ARG A 93 7.55 -17.89 -8.56
CA ARG A 93 8.34 -17.68 -9.78
C ARG A 93 9.68 -18.43 -9.73
N GLU A 94 10.32 -18.52 -8.56
CA GLU A 94 11.55 -19.29 -8.37
C GLU A 94 11.32 -20.80 -8.58
N ARG A 95 10.21 -21.34 -8.06
CA ARG A 95 9.84 -22.75 -8.28
C ARG A 95 9.58 -23.06 -9.76
N GLU A 96 8.88 -22.17 -10.45
CA GLU A 96 8.59 -22.31 -11.88
C GLU A 96 9.88 -22.22 -12.72
N SER A 97 10.77 -21.27 -12.40
CA SER A 97 12.05 -21.08 -13.10
C SER A 97 13.06 -22.21 -12.82
N GLY A 98 13.04 -22.78 -11.61
CA GLY A 98 13.89 -23.91 -11.22
C GLY A 98 13.49 -25.25 -11.86
N THR A 99 12.32 -25.33 -12.48
CA THR A 99 11.82 -26.54 -13.17
C THR A 99 12.21 -26.55 -14.66
N GLY A 100 12.92 -25.52 -15.15
CA GLY A 100 13.23 -25.33 -16.58
C GLY A 100 14.61 -25.80 -17.07
N VAL A 101 15.46 -26.41 -16.23
CA VAL A 101 16.77 -26.95 -16.68
C VAL A 101 16.78 -28.47 -16.49
N THR A 102 16.32 -29.16 -17.52
CA THR A 102 16.71 -30.56 -17.78
C THR A 102 17.92 -30.51 -18.71
N PRO A 103 19.18 -30.71 -18.24
CA PRO A 103 20.27 -31.04 -19.14
C PRO A 103 19.90 -32.37 -19.80
N GLY A 104 19.76 -32.34 -21.12
CA GLY A 104 19.23 -33.42 -21.91
C GLY A 104 19.93 -34.76 -21.67
N THR A 105 19.10 -35.79 -21.58
CA THR A 105 19.34 -37.16 -22.00
C THR A 105 20.31 -37.25 -23.17
N THR A 106 21.50 -37.81 -22.98
CA THR A 106 22.16 -38.65 -24.00
C THR A 106 23.01 -39.68 -23.26
N GLY A 107 22.54 -40.93 -23.26
CA GLY A 107 23.28 -42.04 -22.67
C GLY A 107 22.42 -43.26 -22.38
N VAL A 108 21.79 -43.82 -23.42
CA VAL A 108 21.46 -45.26 -23.41
C VAL A 108 22.69 -45.97 -23.98
N PRO A 109 23.28 -46.89 -23.21
CA PRO A 109 23.22 -48.32 -23.56
C PRO A 109 22.73 -49.14 -22.36
N ASP A 110 21.65 -49.89 -22.52
CA ASP A 110 21.70 -51.35 -22.73
C ASP A 110 22.62 -52.09 -21.74
N VAL A 111 22.04 -52.62 -20.66
CA VAL A 111 22.37 -53.93 -20.11
C VAL A 111 21.17 -54.50 -19.36
N ALA A 112 20.78 -55.70 -19.77
CA ALA A 112 19.87 -56.60 -19.09
C ALA A 112 20.40 -57.07 -17.71
N ALA A 113 19.50 -57.74 -16.97
CA ALA A 113 19.60 -58.35 -15.64
C ALA A 113 19.02 -57.44 -14.54
N GLU A 114 18.20 -57.88 -13.59
CA GLU A 114 17.82 -59.21 -13.11
C GLU A 114 16.57 -59.02 -12.24
N GLY A 115 15.74 -60.05 -12.09
CA GLY A 115 14.51 -59.97 -11.31
C GLY A 115 14.76 -59.74 -9.82
N VAL A 116 13.94 -58.88 -9.20
CA VAL A 116 13.72 -58.87 -7.76
C VAL A 116 12.25 -58.55 -7.50
N ASP A 117 11.54 -59.54 -6.96
CA ASP A 117 10.22 -59.41 -6.35
C ASP A 117 10.25 -58.33 -5.26
N ASN A 118 9.31 -57.37 -5.29
CA ASN A 118 9.07 -56.49 -4.15
C ASN A 118 7.56 -56.30 -3.90
N PRO A 119 6.96 -57.08 -2.97
CA PRO A 119 5.55 -56.98 -2.65
C PRO A 119 5.34 -56.16 -1.36
N GLU A 120 5.74 -54.88 -1.31
CA GLU A 120 5.35 -54.00 -0.20
C GLU A 120 5.22 -52.53 -0.64
N ASN A 121 4.04 -52.13 -1.12
CA ASN A 121 3.62 -50.74 -0.99
C ASN A 121 2.09 -50.59 -0.91
N GLY A 122 1.48 -51.26 0.08
CA GLY A 122 0.04 -51.28 0.32
C GLY A 122 -0.36 -50.70 1.68
N ARG A 123 0.38 -49.75 2.26
CA ARG A 123 0.15 -49.31 3.65
C ARG A 123 -0.10 -47.82 3.91
N ASP A 124 -0.20 -46.97 2.88
CA ASP A 124 -0.28 -45.52 3.10
C ASP A 124 -1.59 -44.85 2.62
N GLN A 125 -2.65 -45.62 2.33
CA GLN A 125 -3.90 -45.08 1.78
C GLN A 125 -5.11 -45.15 2.73
N ALA A 126 -4.89 -45.04 4.04
CA ALA A 126 -5.94 -45.10 5.05
C ALA A 126 -5.80 -44.03 6.14
N VAL A 127 -5.62 -42.75 5.79
CA VAL A 127 -5.78 -41.62 6.74
C VAL A 127 -6.24 -40.35 6.01
N TYR A 128 -7.37 -40.41 5.32
CA TYR A 128 -8.17 -39.21 5.03
C TYR A 128 -9.64 -39.65 4.94
N ASP A 129 -10.15 -40.07 6.09
CA ASP A 129 -11.58 -40.18 6.32
C ASP A 129 -11.93 -39.21 7.45
N ASP A 130 -12.97 -38.43 7.19
CA ASP A 130 -13.72 -37.58 8.11
C ASP A 130 -13.10 -36.26 8.64
N GLN A 131 -13.61 -35.12 8.16
CA GLN A 131 -14.63 -34.35 8.90
C GLN A 131 -15.09 -33.12 8.09
N ASP A 132 -16.27 -33.18 7.49
CA ASP A 132 -17.02 -32.00 7.04
C ASP A 132 -17.44 -31.16 8.27
N PRO A 133 -17.13 -29.85 8.36
CA PRO A 133 -17.64 -29.02 9.44
C PRO A 133 -19.13 -28.70 9.19
N ASN A 134 -19.98 -29.28 10.04
CA ASN A 134 -21.41 -28.99 10.12
C ASN A 134 -21.71 -27.47 10.18
N PRO A 135 -22.50 -26.89 9.25
CA PRO A 135 -22.83 -25.47 9.23
C PRO A 135 -23.91 -25.02 10.24
N ALA A 136 -24.40 -25.90 11.13
CA ALA A 136 -25.58 -25.65 11.96
C ALA A 136 -25.34 -24.97 13.33
N SER A 137 -24.14 -24.47 13.62
CA SER A 137 -23.83 -23.82 14.91
C SER A 137 -23.74 -22.29 14.85
N ARG A 138 -24.44 -21.62 13.92
CA ARG A 138 -24.61 -20.16 14.00
C ARG A 138 -25.65 -19.84 15.05
N GLU A 139 -25.17 -19.76 16.27
CA GLU A 139 -25.85 -19.24 17.43
C GLU A 139 -26.52 -17.90 17.10
N ALA A 140 -27.76 -17.78 17.55
CA ALA A 140 -28.59 -16.60 17.45
C ALA A 140 -27.93 -15.39 18.13
N GLY A 141 -27.66 -14.35 17.35
CA GLY A 141 -27.36 -13.03 17.90
C GLY A 141 -28.58 -12.45 18.64
N PRO A 142 -28.40 -11.65 19.70
CA PRO A 142 -29.51 -11.15 20.50
C PRO A 142 -30.41 -10.19 19.70
N SER A 143 -31.70 -10.52 19.62
CA SER A 143 -32.77 -9.63 19.16
C SER A 143 -32.76 -8.35 19.98
N THR A 144 -32.37 -7.23 19.37
CA THR A 144 -32.65 -5.91 19.93
C THR A 144 -34.08 -5.57 19.56
N ALA A 145 -34.99 -5.75 20.52
CA ALA A 145 -36.34 -5.23 20.44
C ALA A 145 -36.28 -3.70 20.33
N ILE A 146 -36.71 -3.15 19.20
CA ILE A 146 -36.98 -1.73 19.05
C ILE A 146 -38.38 -1.51 19.63
N ASP A 147 -38.45 -0.90 20.81
CA ASP A 147 -39.67 -0.35 21.41
C ASP A 147 -39.87 1.11 20.91
N ARG A 148 -41.09 1.38 20.44
CA ARG A 148 -41.71 2.65 20.01
C ARG A 148 -41.19 3.41 18.79
#